data_AF-A0A3T0RMM5-F1
#
_entry.id   AF-A0A3T0RMM5-F1
#
_cell.length_a   1.000
_cell.length_b   1.000
_cell.length_c   1.000
_cell.angle_alpha   90.00
_cell.angle_beta   90.00
_cell.angle_gamma   90.00
#
_symmetry.space_group_name_H-M   'P 1'
#
loop_
_entity.id
_entity.type
_entity.pdbx_description
1 polymer ?
#
loop_
_entity_poly.entity_id
_entity_poly.type
_entity_poly.pdbx_seq_one_letter_code
_entity_poly.pdbx_strand_id
1 'polypeptide(L)'
;MGFLKPSVITQPSTFNFLTKENKMKVLLASAVLVLSTIASATTFDISKGINGVTLLNQDNVNLISVETSLPNCPAGAVCDPASVLTIKFTLNGCMSKLGPVTIEYAGQTPEGKQQYVVTAFELKNEKSLSVMCIRAPIGTATKVIGRGFMSVDNVEVKFANSLAYVTTL
;
A
#
# COMPACT_ATOMS: atom_id res chain seq x y z
N MET A 1 -25.08 -10.74 -37.72
CA MET A 1 -23.92 -9.98 -37.21
C MET A 1 -23.76 -10.33 -35.75
N GLY A 2 -22.71 -10.95 -35.21
CA GLY A 2 -21.50 -11.57 -35.71
C GLY A 2 -20.84 -12.14 -34.43
N PHE A 3 -20.94 -13.45 -34.23
CA PHE A 3 -20.30 -14.16 -33.11
C PHE A 3 -18.86 -14.48 -33.51
N LEU A 4 -17.88 -14.13 -32.68
CA LEU A 4 -16.52 -14.68 -32.77
C LEU A 4 -16.13 -15.32 -31.44
N LYS A 5 -15.86 -16.62 -31.55
CA LYS A 5 -15.44 -17.58 -30.54
C LYS A 5 -13.91 -17.67 -30.54
N PRO A 6 -13.23 -18.04 -29.44
CA PRO A 6 -11.78 -17.96 -29.32
C PRO A 6 -11.05 -19.15 -29.99
N SER A 7 -9.90 -18.86 -30.60
CA SER A 7 -8.98 -19.86 -31.15
C SER A 7 -7.95 -20.28 -30.11
N VAL A 8 -8.03 -21.55 -29.73
CA VAL A 8 -7.00 -22.33 -29.05
C VAL A 8 -6.02 -22.82 -30.12
N ILE A 9 -4.73 -22.58 -29.96
CA ILE A 9 -3.69 -23.27 -30.73
C ILE A 9 -2.74 -23.94 -29.75
N THR A 10 -2.86 -25.27 -29.73
CA THR A 10 -1.98 -26.25 -29.11
C THR A 10 -0.96 -26.72 -30.15
N GLN A 11 0.17 -27.26 -29.68
CA GLN A 11 1.11 -28.22 -30.32
C GLN A 11 2.50 -27.66 -30.74
N PRO A 12 3.54 -28.51 -30.88
CA PRO A 12 3.82 -29.82 -30.25
C PRO A 12 5.29 -30.05 -29.77
N SER A 13 5.42 -31.13 -29.00
CA SER A 13 6.52 -32.10 -28.80
C SER A 13 7.96 -31.82 -29.29
N THR A 14 8.88 -31.94 -28.32
CA THR A 14 10.18 -32.67 -28.34
C THR A 14 10.74 -33.17 -29.68
N PHE A 15 11.93 -32.68 -30.01
CA PHE A 15 12.93 -33.42 -30.80
C PHE A 15 14.31 -33.28 -30.14
N ASN A 16 14.79 -34.37 -29.54
CA ASN A 16 16.20 -34.55 -29.23
C ASN A 16 16.87 -35.13 -30.48
N PHE A 17 17.87 -34.44 -31.02
CA PHE A 17 18.90 -35.07 -31.85
C PHE A 17 20.27 -34.68 -31.30
N LEU A 18 20.86 -35.63 -30.57
CA LEU A 18 22.29 -35.68 -30.32
C LEU A 18 22.99 -35.88 -31.65
N THR A 19 23.83 -34.93 -32.06
CA THR A 19 24.93 -35.22 -32.97
C THR A 19 26.25 -34.81 -32.34
N LYS A 20 27.13 -35.80 -32.42
CA LYS A 20 28.49 -35.93 -31.96
C LYS A 20 29.39 -35.01 -32.79
N GLU A 21 30.52 -34.61 -32.21
CA GLU A 21 31.68 -34.03 -32.92
C GLU A 21 31.59 -32.54 -33.28
N ASN A 22 31.89 -31.67 -32.32
CA ASN A 22 33.12 -30.88 -32.46
C ASN A 22 33.53 -30.32 -31.10
N LYS A 23 34.59 -30.92 -30.55
CA LYS A 23 35.35 -30.32 -29.46
C LYS A 23 36.02 -29.07 -30.01
N MET A 24 36.20 -28.09 -29.13
CA MET A 24 37.13 -26.96 -29.23
C MET A 24 36.49 -25.62 -29.63
N LYS A 25 36.50 -24.72 -28.63
CA LYS A 25 36.39 -23.25 -28.71
C LYS A 25 35.00 -22.65 -28.89
N VAL A 26 34.11 -22.78 -27.90
CA VAL A 26 33.28 -21.64 -27.44
C VAL A 26 33.04 -21.78 -25.92
N LEU A 27 34.13 -21.84 -25.16
CA LEU A 27 34.14 -21.34 -23.79
C LEU A 27 34.24 -19.82 -23.94
N LEU A 28 33.25 -19.05 -23.45
CA LEU A 28 33.18 -17.58 -23.32
C LEU A 28 31.92 -16.95 -23.97
N ALA A 29 30.71 -17.41 -23.64
CA ALA A 29 29.49 -16.61 -23.94
C ALA A 29 28.26 -16.95 -23.07
N SER A 30 28.42 -17.44 -21.84
CA SER A 30 27.24 -17.80 -21.00
C SER A 30 27.37 -17.43 -19.52
N ALA A 31 28.25 -16.48 -19.19
CA ALA A 31 28.58 -16.15 -17.79
C ALA A 31 28.08 -14.78 -17.32
N VAL A 32 27.20 -14.08 -18.04
CA VAL A 32 26.74 -12.75 -17.64
C VAL A 32 25.27 -12.55 -17.97
N LEU A 33 24.36 -13.03 -17.12
CA LEU A 33 23.03 -12.44 -16.88
C LEU A 33 22.32 -13.18 -15.73
N VAL A 34 22.98 -13.23 -14.57
CA VAL A 34 22.31 -13.46 -13.28
C VAL A 34 22.67 -12.29 -12.37
N LEU A 35 22.35 -11.06 -12.78
CA LEU A 35 22.34 -9.92 -11.87
C LEU A 35 20.96 -9.81 -11.23
N SER A 36 20.78 -10.63 -10.19
CA SER A 36 20.27 -10.20 -8.88
C SER A 36 19.43 -8.92 -8.85
N THR A 37 18.12 -9.04 -9.09
CA THR A 37 17.15 -8.12 -8.48
C THR A 37 16.94 -8.55 -7.04
N ILE A 38 17.85 -8.16 -6.15
CA ILE A 38 17.57 -8.20 -4.71
C ILE A 38 16.55 -7.10 -4.48
N ALA A 39 15.26 -7.47 -4.48
CA ALA A 39 14.21 -6.60 -4.01
C ALA A 39 14.64 -6.07 -2.64
N SER A 40 14.83 -4.76 -2.55
CA SER A 40 15.12 -4.09 -1.28
C SER A 40 13.91 -4.26 -0.38
N ALA A 41 13.89 -5.33 0.41
CA ALA A 41 13.03 -5.44 1.56
C ALA A 41 13.45 -4.32 2.50
N THR A 42 12.72 -3.21 2.48
CA THR A 42 12.84 -2.16 3.49
C THR A 42 12.55 -2.83 4.82
N THR A 43 13.60 -3.18 5.55
CA THR A 43 13.50 -3.73 6.89
C THR A 43 12.84 -2.68 7.77
N PHE A 44 11.60 -2.93 8.14
CA PHE A 44 10.87 -2.14 9.12
C PHE A 44 11.61 -2.25 10.45
N ASP A 45 12.38 -1.21 10.80
CA ASP A 45 13.18 -1.18 12.03
C ASP A 45 12.26 -0.92 13.23
N ILE A 46 11.95 -2.00 13.95
CA ILE A 46 11.19 -1.95 15.18
C ILE A 46 12.10 -1.33 16.25
N SER A 47 11.95 -0.02 16.45
CA SER A 47 12.64 0.73 17.51
C SER A 47 12.61 -0.03 18.84
N LYS A 48 13.77 -0.08 19.52
CA LYS A 48 13.93 -0.68 20.86
C LYS A 48 12.79 -0.25 21.80
N GLY A 49 12.08 -1.23 22.36
CA GLY A 49 10.99 -1.02 23.34
C GLY A 49 9.57 -1.20 22.80
N ILE A 50 9.39 -1.55 21.52
CA ILE A 50 8.10 -2.04 21.01
C ILE A 50 7.98 -3.53 21.35
N ASN A 51 6.88 -3.92 21.99
CA ASN A 51 6.61 -5.31 22.39
C ASN A 51 5.40 -5.93 21.69
N GLY A 52 4.72 -5.18 20.83
CA GLY A 52 3.58 -5.68 20.09
C GLY A 52 3.19 -4.78 18.94
N VAL A 53 2.55 -5.40 17.94
CA VAL A 53 1.91 -4.71 16.82
C VAL A 53 0.45 -5.15 16.80
N THR A 54 -0.48 -4.21 16.64
CA THR A 54 -1.90 -4.51 16.54
C THR A 54 -2.48 -3.79 15.33
N LEU A 55 -3.34 -4.45 14.56
CA LEU A 55 -4.05 -3.83 13.46
C LEU A 55 -5.12 -2.89 14.02
N LEU A 56 -5.18 -1.66 13.50
CA LEU A 56 -6.21 -0.69 13.86
C LEU A 56 -7.45 -0.95 13.01
N ASN A 57 -8.60 -1.03 13.67
CA ASN A 57 -9.90 -1.23 13.04
C ASN A 57 -10.67 0.09 12.95
N GLN A 58 -11.85 0.04 12.34
CA GLN A 58 -12.73 1.19 12.16
C GLN A 58 -13.14 1.86 13.49
N ASP A 59 -13.25 1.10 14.58
CA ASP A 59 -13.61 1.63 15.90
C ASP A 59 -12.55 2.57 16.50
N ASN A 60 -11.30 2.49 16.01
CA ASN A 60 -10.19 3.32 16.46
C ASN A 60 -10.12 4.66 15.71
N VAL A 61 -11.10 5.00 14.89
CA VAL A 61 -11.09 6.20 14.07
C VAL A 61 -11.86 7.32 14.76
N ASN A 62 -11.22 8.47 14.92
CA ASN A 62 -11.85 9.64 15.53
C ASN A 62 -12.41 10.61 14.51
N LEU A 63 -11.71 10.76 13.39
CA LEU A 63 -12.03 11.79 12.40
C LEU A 63 -11.54 11.38 11.03
N ILE A 64 -12.41 11.56 10.04
CA ILE A 64 -12.08 11.52 8.63
C ILE A 64 -12.40 12.91 8.08
N SER A 65 -11.41 13.58 7.52
CA SER A 65 -11.60 14.85 6.82
C SER A 65 -11.01 14.79 5.43
N VAL A 66 -11.64 15.48 4.49
CA VAL A 66 -11.10 15.72 3.16
C VAL A 66 -10.88 17.21 3.06
N GLU A 67 -9.62 17.60 2.92
CA GLU A 67 -9.20 18.99 2.82
C GLU A 67 -8.66 19.23 1.41
N THR A 68 -9.06 20.34 0.82
CA THR A 68 -8.46 20.78 -0.44
C THR A 68 -7.27 21.66 -0.12
N SER A 69 -6.08 21.28 -0.61
CA SER A 69 -4.87 22.08 -0.48
C SER A 69 -4.35 22.44 -1.87
N LEU A 70 -3.80 23.65 -2.02
CA LEU A 70 -3.01 23.95 -3.19
C LEU A 70 -1.61 23.35 -2.97
N PRO A 71 -1.09 22.54 -3.91
CA PRO A 71 0.29 22.08 -3.81
C PRO A 71 1.25 23.29 -3.81
N ASN A 72 2.42 23.12 -3.21
CA ASN A 72 3.47 24.15 -3.22
C ASN A 72 3.82 24.48 -4.67
N CYS A 73 3.37 25.64 -5.13
CA CYS A 73 3.50 26.03 -6.52
C CYS A 73 4.51 27.13 -6.74
N PRO A 74 5.37 26.98 -7.76
CA PRO A 74 6.37 27.99 -8.08
C PRO A 74 5.69 29.28 -8.52
N ALA A 75 6.34 30.41 -8.25
CA ALA A 75 5.83 31.73 -8.60
C ALA A 75 5.54 31.82 -10.10
N GLY A 76 4.32 32.23 -10.45
CA GLY A 76 3.87 32.39 -11.84
C GLY A 76 3.27 31.13 -12.48
N ALA A 77 3.26 29.98 -11.81
CA ALA A 77 2.59 28.79 -12.31
C ALA A 77 1.11 28.75 -11.87
N VAL A 78 0.23 28.30 -12.78
CA VAL A 78 -1.16 27.93 -12.44
C VAL A 78 -1.15 26.48 -12.00
N CYS A 79 -1.56 26.25 -10.76
CA CYS A 79 -1.63 24.92 -10.21
C CYS A 79 -3.05 24.54 -9.86
N ASP A 80 -3.40 23.32 -10.23
CA ASP A 80 -4.68 22.76 -9.87
C ASP A 80 -4.67 22.34 -8.39
N PRO A 81 -5.74 22.62 -7.64
CA PRO A 81 -5.87 22.18 -6.27
C PRO A 81 -5.82 20.65 -6.20
N ALA A 82 -5.32 20.14 -5.08
CA ALA A 82 -5.30 18.72 -4.79
C ALA A 82 -6.13 18.44 -3.54
N SER A 83 -6.96 17.42 -3.61
CA SER A 83 -7.73 16.93 -2.46
C SER A 83 -6.88 15.94 -1.67
N VAL A 84 -6.82 16.17 -0.35
CA VAL A 84 -6.06 15.38 0.61
C VAL A 84 -7.03 14.77 1.60
N LEU A 85 -7.04 13.44 1.66
CA LEU A 85 -7.75 12.67 2.67
C LEU A 85 -6.87 12.60 3.93
N THR A 86 -7.42 13.05 5.06
CA THR A 86 -6.79 13.03 6.37
C THR A 86 -7.59 12.14 7.30
N ILE A 87 -6.93 11.17 7.92
CA ILE A 87 -7.54 10.20 8.83
C ILE A 87 -6.83 10.28 10.17
N LYS A 88 -7.60 10.46 11.25
CA LYS A 88 -7.09 10.50 12.63
C LYS A 88 -7.53 9.27 13.40
N PHE A 89 -6.56 8.61 14.03
CA PHE A 89 -6.72 7.37 14.77
C PHE A 89 -6.47 7.59 16.26
N THR A 90 -7.33 7.04 17.11
CA THR A 90 -7.03 6.84 18.53
C THR A 90 -6.20 5.58 18.70
N LEU A 91 -5.06 5.74 19.37
CA LEU A 91 -4.23 4.62 19.81
C LEU A 91 -4.67 4.20 21.21
N ASN A 92 -4.64 2.90 21.48
CA ASN A 92 -5.13 2.32 22.72
C ASN A 92 -4.13 2.48 23.88
N GLY A 93 -2.83 2.56 23.60
CA GLY A 93 -1.80 2.71 24.62
C GLY A 93 -1.23 4.13 24.75
N CYS A 94 -0.95 4.56 25.97
CA CYS A 94 -0.47 5.91 26.29
C CYS A 94 0.85 6.31 25.65
N MET A 95 1.75 5.34 25.46
CA MET A 95 3.02 5.51 24.77
C MET A 95 3.07 4.75 23.45
N SER A 96 1.89 4.31 22.97
CA SER A 96 1.80 3.64 21.68
C SER A 96 1.99 4.64 20.55
N LYS A 97 2.55 4.16 19.46
CA LYS A 97 2.84 4.96 18.28
C LYS A 97 2.06 4.42 17.10
N LEU A 98 1.69 5.32 16.20
CA LEU A 98 1.18 4.91 14.90
C LEU A 98 2.34 4.26 14.13
N GLY A 99 2.12 3.02 13.73
CA GLY A 99 3.01 2.27 12.85
C GLY A 99 2.76 2.61 11.37
N PRO A 100 3.15 1.72 10.45
CA PRO A 100 2.87 1.90 9.04
C PRO A 100 1.38 2.11 8.79
N VAL A 101 1.07 3.06 7.92
CA VAL A 101 -0.29 3.27 7.42
C VAL A 101 -0.26 3.27 5.92
N THR A 102 -1.10 2.44 5.33
CA THR A 102 -1.32 2.35 3.89
C THR A 102 -2.76 2.78 3.60
N ILE A 103 -2.93 3.66 2.61
CA ILE A 103 -4.23 4.12 2.12
C ILE A 103 -4.26 3.85 0.62
N GLU A 104 -5.12 2.93 0.20
CA GLU A 104 -5.19 2.43 -1.17
C GLU A 104 -6.57 2.65 -1.76
N TYR A 105 -6.62 2.92 -3.06
CA TYR A 105 -7.88 3.11 -3.77
C TYR A 105 -8.44 1.74 -4.16
N ALA A 106 -9.69 1.46 -3.77
CA ALA A 106 -10.36 0.19 -3.99
C ALA A 106 -11.42 0.23 -5.12
N GLY A 107 -11.61 1.40 -5.74
CA GLY A 107 -12.59 1.59 -6.82
C GLY A 107 -13.69 2.58 -6.46
N GLN A 108 -14.79 2.52 -7.21
CA GLN A 108 -15.99 3.32 -6.94
C GLN A 108 -17.10 2.44 -6.36
N THR A 109 -17.85 3.01 -5.42
CA THR A 109 -19.07 2.40 -4.89
C THR A 109 -20.20 2.45 -5.92
N PRO A 110 -21.28 1.66 -5.74
CA PRO A 110 -22.47 1.77 -6.58
C PRO A 110 -23.11 3.18 -6.56
N GLU A 111 -22.86 3.95 -5.50
CA GLU A 111 -23.32 5.34 -5.33
C GLU A 111 -22.41 6.36 -6.03
N GLY A 112 -21.32 5.92 -6.66
CA GLY A 112 -20.33 6.79 -7.32
C GLY A 112 -19.29 7.40 -6.38
N LYS A 113 -19.23 6.98 -5.11
CA LYS A 113 -18.21 7.45 -4.16
C LYS A 113 -16.88 6.76 -4.42
N GLN A 114 -15.78 7.46 -4.22
CA GLN A 114 -14.44 6.86 -4.29
C GLN A 114 -14.14 6.09 -3.00
N GLN A 115 -13.90 4.79 -3.12
CA GLN A 115 -13.65 3.93 -1.98
C GLN A 115 -12.14 3.80 -1.74
N TYR A 116 -11.72 4.06 -0.51
CA TYR A 116 -10.35 3.87 -0.05
C TYR A 116 -10.31 2.83 1.07
N VAL A 117 -9.37 1.90 0.96
CA VAL A 117 -9.09 0.91 1.99
C VAL A 117 -7.85 1.35 2.76
N VAL A 118 -7.96 1.33 4.08
CA VAL A 118 -6.95 1.81 4.99
C VAL A 118 -6.47 0.67 5.87
N THR A 119 -5.16 0.49 5.89
CA THR A 119 -4.47 -0.48 6.74
C THR A 119 -3.54 0.31 7.64
N ALA A 120 -3.80 0.31 8.94
CA ALA A 120 -2.99 1.04 9.91
C ALA A 120 -2.59 0.13 11.07
N PHE A 121 -1.36 0.26 11.54
CA PHE A 121 -0.85 -0.53 12.67
C PHE A 121 -0.61 0.36 13.89
N GLU A 122 -0.90 -0.17 15.07
CA GLU A 122 -0.49 0.39 16.35
C GLU A 122 0.76 -0.36 16.85
N LEU A 123 1.82 0.39 17.14
CA LEU A 123 3.02 -0.12 17.77
C LEU A 123 2.91 0.09 19.28
N LYS A 124 2.78 -1.01 20.02
CA LYS A 124 2.65 -1.00 21.47
C LYS A 124 4.03 -1.00 22.13
N ASN A 125 4.17 -0.20 23.17
CA ASN A 125 5.36 -0.15 24.02
C ASN A 125 5.02 -0.72 25.39
N GLU A 126 5.92 -1.49 26.02
CA GLU A 126 5.74 -2.05 27.37
C GLU A 126 5.35 -1.01 28.41
N LYS A 127 5.93 0.20 28.30
CA LYS A 127 5.63 1.31 29.19
C LYS A 127 4.21 1.85 29.03
N SER A 128 3.52 1.52 27.94
CA SER A 128 2.12 1.92 27.73
C SER A 128 1.15 1.25 28.70
N LEU A 129 1.51 0.10 29.30
CA LEU A 129 0.67 -0.61 30.26
C LEU A 129 0.83 -0.08 31.69
N SER A 130 1.95 0.60 31.99
CA SER A 130 2.26 1.11 33.32
C SER A 130 1.99 2.61 33.49
N VAL A 131 1.84 3.35 32.39
CA VAL A 131 1.56 4.79 32.40
C VAL A 131 0.07 5.02 32.15
N MET A 132 -0.60 5.73 33.06
CA MET A 132 -1.94 6.28 32.81
C MET A 132 -1.80 7.56 31.99
N CYS A 133 -2.57 7.68 30.90
CA CYS A 133 -2.62 8.90 30.09
C CYS A 133 -3.90 9.68 30.37
N ILE A 134 -3.74 11.00 30.45
CA ILE A 134 -4.86 11.94 30.57
C ILE A 134 -5.73 11.89 29.31
N ARG A 135 -5.11 11.64 28.14
CA ARG A 135 -5.78 11.43 26.85
C ARG A 135 -5.04 10.39 26.03
N ALA A 136 -5.78 9.57 25.30
CA ALA A 136 -5.22 8.63 24.35
C ALA A 136 -4.48 9.37 23.21
N PRO A 137 -3.30 8.87 22.77
CA PRO A 137 -2.57 9.51 21.69
C PRO A 137 -3.30 9.38 20.36
N ILE A 138 -3.18 10.40 19.51
CA ILE A 138 -3.81 10.46 18.20
C ILE A 138 -2.74 10.31 17.11
N GLY A 139 -2.87 9.29 16.29
CA GLY A 139 -2.11 9.13 15.04
C GLY A 139 -2.82 9.83 13.89
N THR A 140 -2.06 10.42 12.95
CA THR A 140 -2.63 11.03 11.74
C THR A 140 -1.96 10.45 10.50
N ALA A 141 -2.75 10.09 9.50
CA ALA A 141 -2.28 9.69 8.18
C ALA A 141 -2.99 10.52 7.11
N THR A 142 -2.24 10.87 6.05
CA THR A 142 -2.75 11.70 4.95
C THR A 142 -2.42 11.07 3.61
N LYS A 143 -3.36 11.13 2.66
CA LYS A 143 -3.17 10.65 1.29
C LYS A 143 -3.77 11.66 0.30
N VAL A 144 -3.00 12.02 -0.73
CA VAL A 144 -3.54 12.78 -1.86
C VAL A 144 -4.47 11.84 -2.65
N ILE A 145 -5.73 12.21 -2.79
CA ILE A 145 -6.78 11.37 -3.40
C ILE A 145 -7.14 11.77 -4.82
N GLY A 146 -6.88 13.02 -5.21
CA GLY A 146 -7.18 13.47 -6.56
C GLY A 146 -6.87 14.94 -6.81
N ARG A 147 -7.01 15.35 -8.07
CA ARG A 147 -6.98 16.75 -8.49
C ARG A 147 -8.39 17.34 -8.38
N GLY A 148 -8.47 18.63 -8.11
CA GLY A 148 -9.73 19.34 -7.93
C GLY A 148 -10.24 19.32 -6.49
N PHE A 149 -11.49 19.75 -6.35
CA PHE A 149 -12.19 19.85 -5.07
C PHE A 149 -12.99 18.57 -4.84
N MET A 150 -12.68 17.87 -3.76
CA MET A 150 -13.47 16.76 -3.26
C MET A 150 -13.98 17.08 -1.86
N SER A 151 -15.20 16.63 -1.57
CA SER A 151 -15.74 16.64 -0.21
C SER A 151 -15.65 15.25 0.40
N VAL A 152 -15.85 15.19 1.73
CA VAL A 152 -15.98 13.93 2.46
C VAL A 152 -17.13 13.08 1.92
N ASP A 153 -18.20 13.71 1.42
CA ASP A 153 -19.39 13.00 0.91
C ASP A 153 -19.10 12.18 -0.36
N ASN A 154 -18.05 12.54 -1.10
CA ASN A 154 -17.63 11.84 -2.32
C ASN A 154 -16.68 10.66 -2.06
N VAL A 155 -16.36 10.41 -0.79
CA VAL A 155 -15.34 9.45 -0.37
C VAL A 155 -15.94 8.46 0.61
N GLU A 156 -15.72 7.17 0.39
CA GLU A 156 -15.99 6.12 1.37
C GLU A 156 -14.65 5.56 1.85
N VAL A 157 -14.45 5.49 3.17
CA VAL A 157 -13.24 4.93 3.77
C VAL A 157 -13.59 3.64 4.48
N LYS A 158 -12.91 2.55 4.11
CA LYS A 158 -13.02 1.23 4.74
C LYS A 158 -11.69 0.84 5.38
N PHE A 159 -11.76 0.04 6.43
CA PHE A 159 -10.57 -0.45 7.12
C PHE A 159 -10.36 -1.93 6.81
N ALA A 160 -9.09 -2.31 6.60
CA ALA A 160 -8.74 -3.70 6.45
C ALA A 160 -8.94 -4.41 7.80
N ASN A 161 -9.91 -5.34 7.85
CA ASN A 161 -10.19 -6.12 9.07
C ASN A 161 -9.27 -7.34 9.22
N SER A 162 -8.43 -7.64 8.22
CA SER A 162 -7.44 -8.71 8.30
C SER A 162 -6.24 -8.43 7.41
N LEU A 163 -5.10 -9.03 7.79
CA LEU A 163 -3.84 -8.98 7.01
C LEU A 163 -3.95 -9.62 5.63
N ALA A 164 -4.98 -10.43 5.37
CA ALA A 164 -5.17 -11.08 4.07
C ALA A 164 -5.47 -10.09 2.94
N TYR A 165 -6.00 -8.90 3.27
CA TYR A 165 -6.28 -7.85 2.29
C TYR A 165 -4.99 -7.23 1.72
N VAL A 166 -3.86 -7.35 2.43
CA VAL A 166 -2.58 -6.73 2.07
C VAL A 166 -1.82 -7.55 1.02
N THR A 167 -2.18 -8.82 0.80
CA THR A 167 -1.46 -9.73 -0.12
C THR A 167 -2.09 -9.87 -1.50
N THR A 168 -3.24 -9.24 -1.76
CA THR A 168 -4.00 -9.41 -3.01
C THR A 168 -4.01 -8.18 -3.93
N LEU A 169 -3.20 -7.16 -3.63
CA LEU A 169 -3.01 -5.98 -4.48
C LEU A 169 -1.65 -6.00 -5.18
#